data_AF-A0A7H1DVS0-F1
#
_entry.id   AF-A0A7H1DVS0-F1
#
_cell.length_a   1.000
_cell.length_b   1.000
_cell.length_c   1.000
_cell.angle_alpha   90.00
_cell.angle_beta   90.00
_cell.angle_gamma   90.00
#
_symmetry.space_group_name_H-M   'P 1'
#
loop_
_entity.id
_entity.type
_entity.pdbx_description
1 polymer ?
#
loop_
_entity_poly.entity_id
_entity_poly.type
_entity_poly.pdbx_seq_one_letter_code
_entity_poly.pdbx_strand_id
1 'polypeptide(L)'
;MKYLFSLFFCCFVVLGFAQNKNLHQKKVVVKSNPDLVKINDSIPALIPQKNNGKYGFINQKGKTIIPYQYSNVGFFTEDCNLLNSPNEKVRKYGSNKYASVRINNLDFRIDRSGKRVYLYKNSDLGKCSLPYVTQLFHAYILNNSYGIIEDSKFENPGDYRQFTIYPQYDYLHILEGDDLKNPMIVASKNNKFGVIDVNNKVIIPFEYNDIKRNFSWKLARLFEVTKDGKNYFYIDVNNNAY
;
A
#
# COMPACT_ATOMS: atom_id res chain seq x y z
N MET A 1 -60.47 59.27 54.38
CA MET A 1 -60.31 59.57 52.94
C MET A 1 -59.40 58.49 52.37
N LYS A 2 -59.93 57.48 51.66
CA LYS A 2 -59.93 57.36 50.17
C LYS A 2 -58.49 57.56 49.63
N TYR A 3 -57.80 56.60 49.00
CA TYR A 3 -58.23 55.70 47.92
C TYR A 3 -57.40 54.41 47.86
N LEU A 4 -58.09 53.35 47.43
CA LEU A 4 -57.61 52.05 46.98
C LEU A 4 -57.01 52.20 45.57
N PHE A 5 -55.76 51.78 45.34
CA PHE A 5 -55.22 51.59 43.99
C PHE A 5 -54.67 50.16 43.86
N SER A 6 -55.46 49.34 43.17
CA SER A 6 -55.08 48.05 42.61
C SER A 6 -54.11 48.28 41.46
N LEU A 7 -52.91 47.68 41.51
CA LEU A 7 -52.04 47.56 40.35
C LEU A 7 -51.90 46.08 39.98
N PHE A 8 -52.51 45.75 38.85
CA PHE A 8 -52.47 44.47 38.16
C PHE A 8 -51.09 44.31 37.50
N PHE A 9 -50.25 43.38 37.96
CA PHE A 9 -48.99 43.07 37.27
C PHE A 9 -49.25 41.94 36.25
N CYS A 10 -49.37 42.32 34.99
CA CYS A 10 -49.61 41.44 33.85
C CYS A 10 -48.33 40.62 33.56
N CYS A 11 -48.41 39.30 33.72
CA CYS A 11 -47.32 38.38 33.45
C CYS A 11 -47.22 38.13 31.93
N PHE A 12 -46.30 38.82 31.24
CA PHE A 12 -45.99 38.55 29.83
C PHE A 12 -45.17 37.26 29.71
N VAL A 13 -45.82 36.16 29.33
CA VAL A 13 -45.16 34.95 28.87
C VAL A 13 -44.72 35.18 27.42
N VAL A 14 -43.42 35.43 27.21
CA VAL A 14 -42.82 35.44 25.87
C VAL A 14 -42.58 33.99 25.45
N LEU A 15 -43.52 33.42 24.69
CA LEU A 15 -43.31 32.18 23.95
C LEU A 15 -42.30 32.46 22.83
N GLY A 16 -41.03 32.14 23.08
CA GLY A 16 -40.01 32.12 22.03
C GLY A 16 -40.31 31.00 21.04
N PHE A 17 -40.83 31.36 19.86
CA PHE A 17 -40.85 30.45 18.71
C PHE A 17 -39.42 30.17 18.29
N ALA A 18 -38.90 29.00 18.66
CA ALA A 18 -37.68 28.46 18.09
C ALA A 18 -37.92 28.18 16.60
N GLN A 19 -37.48 29.09 15.74
CA GLN A 19 -37.39 28.82 14.30
C GLN A 19 -36.35 27.72 14.10
N ASN A 20 -36.83 26.51 13.81
CA ASN A 20 -36.02 25.38 13.43
C ASN A 20 -35.38 25.70 12.06
N LYS A 21 -34.18 26.28 12.07
CA LYS A 21 -33.36 26.43 10.86
C LYS A 21 -32.94 25.03 10.44
N ASN A 22 -33.72 24.45 9.52
CA ASN A 22 -33.28 23.33 8.70
C ASN A 22 -32.02 23.79 7.94
N LEU A 23 -30.87 23.54 8.55
CA LEU A 23 -29.58 23.57 7.87
C LEU A 23 -29.62 22.42 6.87
N HIS A 24 -30.03 22.73 5.63
CA HIS A 24 -29.75 21.88 4.49
C HIS A 24 -28.24 21.63 4.48
N GLN A 25 -27.84 20.45 4.96
CA GLN A 25 -26.49 19.95 4.77
C GLN A 25 -26.28 19.90 3.26
N LYS A 26 -25.56 20.89 2.75
CA LYS A 26 -25.06 20.90 1.38
C LYS A 26 -24.24 19.63 1.25
N LYS A 27 -24.81 18.61 0.60
CA LYS A 27 -24.11 17.37 0.28
C LYS A 27 -22.87 17.81 -0.50
N VAL A 28 -21.70 17.75 0.13
CA VAL A 28 -20.43 18.06 -0.52
C VAL A 28 -20.26 16.99 -1.58
N VAL A 29 -20.65 17.31 -2.82
CA VAL A 29 -20.32 16.49 -3.97
C VAL A 29 -18.81 16.59 -4.10
N VAL A 30 -18.11 15.63 -3.50
CA VAL A 30 -16.67 15.44 -3.72
C VAL A 30 -16.54 15.19 -5.22
N LYS A 31 -16.11 16.21 -5.98
CA LYS A 31 -15.77 16.03 -7.39
C LYS A 31 -14.67 14.97 -7.45
N SER A 32 -15.03 13.74 -7.77
CA SER A 32 -14.06 12.66 -7.97
C SER A 32 -13.19 13.06 -9.16
N ASN A 33 -11.88 13.12 -8.96
CA ASN A 33 -10.96 13.32 -10.07
C ASN A 33 -11.10 12.12 -11.03
N PRO A 34 -11.56 12.30 -12.28
CA PRO A 34 -11.78 11.20 -13.21
C PRO A 34 -10.49 10.41 -13.50
N ASP A 35 -9.32 11.04 -13.35
CA ASP A 35 -8.03 10.40 -13.53
C ASP A 35 -7.64 9.45 -12.38
N LEU A 36 -8.33 9.50 -11.24
CA LEU A 36 -8.10 8.65 -10.07
C LEU A 36 -9.09 7.48 -9.96
N VAL A 37 -9.98 7.33 -10.94
CA VAL A 37 -10.89 6.19 -11.01
C VAL A 37 -10.07 4.92 -11.30
N LYS A 38 -10.21 3.92 -10.43
CA LYS A 38 -9.55 2.62 -10.61
C LYS A 38 -10.26 1.81 -11.69
N ILE A 39 -9.48 1.16 -12.53
CA ILE A 39 -9.92 0.14 -13.49
C ILE A 39 -9.86 -1.23 -12.81
N ASN A 40 -8.79 -1.49 -12.07
CA ASN A 40 -8.61 -2.66 -11.22
C ASN A 40 -8.57 -2.20 -9.75
N ASP A 41 -9.60 -2.56 -8.99
CA ASP A 41 -9.73 -2.17 -7.58
C ASP A 41 -8.64 -2.75 -6.68
N SER A 42 -8.08 -3.89 -7.07
CA SER A 42 -6.96 -4.55 -6.36
C SER A 42 -5.66 -3.77 -6.48
N ILE A 43 -5.53 -2.89 -7.46
CA ILE A 43 -4.32 -2.08 -7.70
C ILE A 43 -4.54 -0.66 -7.15
N PRO A 44 -3.51 0.01 -6.63
CA PRO A 44 -3.61 1.42 -6.24
C PRO A 44 -4.04 2.32 -7.40
N ALA A 45 -4.73 3.42 -7.07
CA ALA A 45 -5.13 4.41 -8.08
C ALA A 45 -3.94 5.23 -8.60
N LEU A 46 -2.89 5.36 -7.77
CA LEU A 46 -1.63 6.03 -8.10
C LEU A 46 -0.49 5.04 -7.91
N ILE A 47 0.27 4.82 -8.97
CA ILE A 47 1.37 3.87 -9.03
C ILE A 47 2.66 4.67 -9.19
N PRO A 48 3.67 4.48 -8.31
CA PRO A 48 5.00 5.06 -8.50
C PRO A 48 5.58 4.70 -9.86
N GLN A 49 6.19 5.66 -10.54
CA GLN A 49 6.95 5.38 -11.76
C GLN A 49 8.21 6.24 -11.80
N LYS A 50 9.30 5.65 -12.27
CA LYS A 50 10.59 6.32 -12.43
C LYS A 50 10.79 6.74 -13.88
N ASN A 51 11.13 8.00 -14.10
CA ASN A 51 11.50 8.54 -15.40
C ASN A 51 12.69 9.49 -15.22
N ASN A 52 13.72 9.35 -16.06
CA ASN A 52 14.94 10.17 -16.02
C ASN A 52 15.55 10.32 -14.61
N GLY A 53 15.59 9.22 -13.85
CA GLY A 53 16.17 9.19 -12.50
C GLY A 53 15.29 9.78 -11.39
N LYS A 54 14.11 10.31 -11.70
CA LYS A 54 13.15 10.87 -10.73
C LYS A 54 11.86 10.07 -10.70
N TYR A 55 11.21 10.07 -9.55
CA TYR A 55 9.92 9.42 -9.34
C TYR A 55 8.78 10.42 -9.42
N GLY A 56 7.68 9.96 -10.01
CA GLY A 56 6.36 10.58 -10.00
C GLY A 56 5.30 9.50 -9.74
N PHE A 57 4.03 9.84 -9.97
CA PHE A 57 2.94 8.88 -9.89
C PHE A 57 2.06 8.96 -11.13
N ILE A 58 1.78 7.79 -11.70
CA ILE A 58 0.84 7.61 -12.81
C ILE A 58 -0.46 7.02 -12.30
N ASN A 59 -1.55 7.17 -13.06
CA ASN A 59 -2.75 6.37 -12.85
C ASN A 59 -2.66 5.03 -13.57
N GLN A 60 -3.69 4.19 -13.44
CA GLN A 60 -3.76 2.87 -14.07
C GLN A 60 -3.86 2.90 -15.62
N LYS A 61 -3.98 4.09 -16.22
CA LYS A 61 -3.92 4.29 -17.68
C LYS A 61 -2.54 4.80 -18.14
N GLY A 62 -1.55 4.86 -17.25
CA GLY A 62 -0.21 5.40 -17.54
C GLY A 62 -0.12 6.93 -17.58
N LYS A 63 -1.21 7.67 -17.29
CA LYS A 63 -1.18 9.13 -17.28
C LYS A 63 -0.47 9.63 -16.02
N THR A 64 0.56 10.44 -16.18
CA THR A 64 1.22 11.14 -15.06
C THR A 64 0.23 12.05 -14.34
N ILE A 65 0.02 11.80 -13.05
CA ILE A 65 -0.82 12.62 -12.16
C ILE A 65 0.05 13.50 -11.27
N ILE A 66 1.15 12.95 -10.76
CA ILE A 66 2.12 13.67 -9.93
C ILE A 66 3.45 13.68 -10.68
N PRO A 67 4.01 14.86 -11.03
CA PRO A 67 5.20 14.97 -11.85
C PRO A 67 6.44 14.28 -11.28
N TYR A 68 7.37 13.87 -12.17
CA TYR A 68 8.65 13.26 -11.82
C TYR A 68 9.61 14.29 -11.22
N GLN A 69 9.61 14.42 -9.90
CA GLN A 69 10.45 15.40 -9.18
C GLN A 69 11.11 14.83 -7.93
N TYR A 70 10.71 13.64 -7.49
CA TYR A 70 11.18 13.04 -6.24
C TYR A 70 12.37 12.14 -6.46
N SER A 71 13.32 12.11 -5.52
CA SER A 71 14.43 11.13 -5.57
C SER A 71 14.00 9.75 -5.07
N ASN A 72 12.96 9.69 -4.24
CA ASN A 72 12.36 8.45 -3.77
C ASN A 72 10.87 8.66 -3.44
N VAL A 73 10.06 7.60 -3.54
CA VAL A 73 8.64 7.62 -3.19
C VAL A 73 8.23 6.28 -2.57
N GLY A 74 7.23 6.31 -1.70
CA GLY A 74 6.48 5.14 -1.25
C GLY A 74 5.09 5.08 -1.87
N PHE A 75 4.40 3.95 -1.73
CA PHE A 75 2.99 3.82 -2.09
C PHE A 75 2.09 4.67 -1.17
N PHE A 76 0.84 4.87 -1.59
CA PHE A 76 -0.23 5.44 -0.76
C PHE A 76 -0.72 4.40 0.25
N THR A 77 0.10 4.13 1.26
CA THR A 77 -0.16 3.17 2.33
C THR A 77 -0.01 3.82 3.70
N GLU A 78 -0.41 3.09 4.74
CA GLU A 78 -0.21 3.52 6.11
C GLU A 78 1.28 3.61 6.45
N ASP A 79 1.62 4.59 7.28
CA ASP A 79 2.94 4.76 7.89
C ASP A 79 2.78 4.60 9.40
N CYS A 80 3.22 3.46 9.90
CA CYS A 80 3.09 3.10 11.31
C CYS A 80 3.86 4.05 12.24
N ASN A 81 4.95 4.70 11.79
CA ASN A 81 5.70 5.63 12.65
C ASN A 81 4.86 6.88 12.92
N LEU A 82 4.17 7.39 11.89
CA LEU A 82 3.28 8.53 12.05
C LEU A 82 1.99 8.15 12.78
N LEU A 83 1.40 6.98 12.51
CA LEU A 83 0.23 6.50 13.23
C LEU A 83 0.50 6.36 14.74
N ASN A 84 1.70 5.91 15.11
CA ASN A 84 2.12 5.74 16.49
C ASN A 84 2.82 6.99 17.07
N SER A 85 2.71 8.14 16.40
CA SER A 85 3.39 9.37 16.83
C SER A 85 3.02 9.75 18.27
N PRO A 86 3.99 10.22 19.09
CA PRO A 86 3.69 10.86 20.37
C PRO A 86 2.90 12.17 20.19
N ASN A 87 2.96 12.78 19.01
CA ASN A 87 2.21 13.98 18.67
C ASN A 87 0.89 13.61 17.99
N GLU A 88 -0.21 13.63 18.74
CA GLU A 88 -1.53 13.18 18.24
C GLU A 88 -2.00 13.94 16.99
N LYS A 89 -1.62 15.22 16.85
CA LYS A 89 -2.03 16.07 15.74
C LYS A 89 -1.47 15.60 14.39
N VAL A 90 -0.35 14.88 14.39
CA VAL A 90 0.30 14.41 13.15
C VAL A 90 -0.12 13.00 12.76
N ARG A 91 -0.73 12.21 13.66
CA ARG A 91 -1.14 10.82 13.40
C ARG A 91 -1.99 10.67 12.13
N LYS A 92 -2.83 11.67 11.83
CA LYS A 92 -3.63 11.71 10.60
C LYS A 92 -2.82 11.52 9.30
N TYR A 93 -1.57 12.01 9.27
CA TYR A 93 -0.68 11.89 8.12
C TYR A 93 -0.11 10.48 7.92
N GLY A 94 -0.23 9.62 8.92
CA GLY A 94 0.09 8.19 8.84
C GLY A 94 -0.94 7.34 8.11
N SER A 95 -2.12 7.88 7.77
CA SER A 95 -3.12 7.12 6.99
C SER A 95 -2.69 6.88 5.53
N ASN A 96 -3.30 5.87 4.89
CA ASN A 96 -3.15 5.53 3.46
C ASN A 96 -3.67 6.59 2.48
N LYS A 97 -4.14 7.75 2.98
CA LYS A 97 -4.51 8.90 2.14
C LYS A 97 -3.30 9.64 1.60
N TYR A 98 -2.12 9.35 2.14
CA TYR A 98 -0.87 10.03 1.81
C TYR A 98 0.21 9.05 1.39
N ALA A 99 1.18 9.53 0.62
CA ALA A 99 2.39 8.81 0.26
C ALA A 99 3.63 9.54 0.79
N SER A 100 4.68 8.80 1.10
CA SER A 100 5.99 9.38 1.47
C SER A 100 6.78 9.69 0.22
N VAL A 101 7.43 10.86 0.19
CA VAL A 101 8.27 11.27 -0.94
C VAL A 101 9.51 12.00 -0.44
N ARG A 102 10.62 11.86 -1.15
CA ARG A 102 11.88 12.55 -0.87
C ARG A 102 12.19 13.57 -1.96
N ILE A 103 12.46 14.81 -1.56
CA ILE A 103 12.95 15.86 -2.44
C ILE A 103 13.94 16.75 -1.69
N ASN A 104 15.06 17.09 -2.33
CA ASN A 104 16.13 17.90 -1.73
C ASN A 104 16.57 17.38 -0.36
N ASN A 105 16.71 16.06 -0.22
CA ASN A 105 17.05 15.35 1.02
C ASN A 105 16.07 15.55 2.20
N LEU A 106 14.85 16.04 1.92
CA LEU A 106 13.76 16.14 2.89
C LEU A 106 12.65 15.16 2.55
N ASP A 107 12.10 14.53 3.59
CA ASP A 107 10.98 13.60 3.47
C ASP A 107 9.66 14.30 3.78
N PHE A 108 8.67 14.12 2.90
CA PHE A 108 7.34 14.69 3.03
C PHE A 108 6.26 13.61 2.93
N ARG A 109 5.09 13.87 3.51
CA ARG A 109 3.84 13.24 3.08
C ARG A 109 3.16 14.13 2.04
N ILE A 110 2.67 13.53 0.97
CA ILE A 110 1.86 14.20 -0.06
C ILE A 110 0.46 13.58 -0.12
N ASP A 111 -0.54 14.39 -0.49
CA ASP A 111 -1.86 13.88 -0.84
C ASP A 111 -1.92 13.39 -2.30
N ARG A 112 -3.09 12.89 -2.73
CA ARG A 112 -3.31 12.36 -4.09
C ARG A 112 -3.22 13.40 -5.21
N SER A 113 -3.14 14.70 -4.87
CA SER A 113 -2.86 15.77 -5.84
C SER A 113 -1.36 16.08 -5.96
N GLY A 114 -0.52 15.49 -5.11
CA GLY A 114 0.91 15.80 -5.01
C GLY A 114 1.21 16.97 -4.08
N LYS A 115 0.21 17.55 -3.43
CA LYS A 115 0.42 18.63 -2.45
C LYS A 115 1.15 18.07 -1.24
N ARG A 116 2.28 18.68 -0.86
CA ARG A 116 3.00 18.38 0.38
C ARG A 116 2.14 18.82 1.56
N VAL A 117 1.79 17.89 2.44
CA VAL A 117 0.89 18.13 3.57
C VAL A 117 1.58 18.02 4.92
N TYR A 118 2.76 17.40 4.96
CA TYR A 118 3.55 17.22 6.17
C TYR A 118 5.03 17.03 5.80
N LEU A 119 5.92 17.63 6.60
CA LEU A 119 7.37 17.44 6.56
C LEU A 119 7.74 16.57 7.75
N TYR A 120 8.47 15.47 7.50
CA TYR A 120 8.89 14.56 8.56
C TYR A 120 9.79 15.25 9.60
N LYS A 121 9.57 14.91 10.86
CA LYS A 121 10.40 15.34 11.99
C LYS A 121 10.69 14.13 12.86
N ASN A 122 11.95 13.94 13.23
CA ASN A 122 12.36 12.81 14.08
C ASN A 122 11.60 12.80 15.42
N SER A 123 11.29 13.97 15.99
CA SER A 123 10.52 14.11 17.24
C SER A 123 9.07 13.62 17.13
N ASP A 124 8.53 13.54 15.93
CA ASP A 124 7.16 13.09 15.69
C ASP A 124 7.08 11.58 15.43
N LEU A 125 8.21 10.85 15.28
CA LEU A 125 8.18 9.44 14.90
C LEU A 125 7.94 8.53 16.11
N GLY A 126 6.85 7.78 16.06
CA GLY A 126 6.59 6.67 16.98
C GLY A 126 7.36 5.41 16.60
N LYS A 127 7.29 4.40 17.46
CA LYS A 127 7.85 3.06 17.17
C LYS A 127 6.80 2.18 16.53
N CYS A 128 7.16 1.45 15.48
CA CYS A 128 6.35 0.37 14.94
C CYS A 128 6.69 -0.95 15.64
N SER A 129 5.67 -1.72 16.00
CA SER A 129 5.84 -3.12 16.38
C SER A 129 5.37 -3.97 15.19
N LEU A 130 6.29 -4.75 14.62
CA LEU A 130 5.95 -5.77 13.65
C LEU A 130 6.09 -7.11 14.39
N PRO A 131 4.99 -7.82 14.68
CA PRO A 131 5.11 -9.15 15.25
C PRO A 131 5.90 -10.03 14.28
N TYR A 132 6.88 -10.76 14.79
CA TYR A 132 7.55 -11.79 14.01
C TYR A 132 6.54 -12.90 13.71
N VAL A 133 6.43 -13.26 12.44
CA VAL A 133 5.55 -14.33 11.98
C VAL A 133 6.42 -15.37 11.29
N THR A 134 6.45 -16.58 11.85
CA THR A 134 7.18 -17.71 11.26
C THR A 134 6.56 -18.07 9.91
N GLN A 135 7.40 -18.18 8.87
CA GLN A 135 6.97 -18.63 7.55
C GLN A 135 6.63 -20.13 7.57
N LEU A 136 5.61 -20.52 6.83
CA LEU A 136 5.19 -21.92 6.73
C LEU A 136 6.09 -22.73 5.79
N PHE A 137 6.63 -22.07 4.78
CA PHE A 137 7.42 -22.68 3.72
C PHE A 137 8.83 -22.13 3.70
N HIS A 138 9.81 -22.98 3.39
CA HIS A 138 11.20 -22.57 3.20
C HIS A 138 11.78 -23.10 1.89
N ALA A 139 12.75 -22.35 1.38
CA ALA A 139 13.56 -22.78 0.25
C ALA A 139 14.46 -23.94 0.67
N TYR A 140 14.49 -25.00 -0.14
CA TYR A 140 15.40 -26.13 0.04
C TYR A 140 16.28 -26.28 -1.19
N ILE A 141 17.59 -26.48 -0.99
CA ILE A 141 18.55 -26.60 -2.09
C ILE A 141 19.04 -28.05 -2.15
N LEU A 142 18.92 -28.67 -3.33
CA LEU A 142 19.42 -30.01 -3.63
C LEU A 142 20.12 -29.98 -4.98
N ASN A 143 21.38 -30.43 -5.03
CA ASN A 143 22.16 -30.49 -6.28
C ASN A 143 22.15 -29.17 -7.07
N ASN A 144 22.29 -28.04 -6.36
CA ASN A 144 22.23 -26.67 -6.90
C ASN A 144 20.90 -26.24 -7.49
N SER A 145 19.85 -27.05 -7.41
CA SER A 145 18.48 -26.64 -7.74
C SER A 145 17.71 -26.29 -6.48
N TYR A 146 16.83 -25.31 -6.59
CA TYR A 146 15.95 -24.91 -5.51
C TYR A 146 14.57 -25.55 -5.64
N GLY A 147 14.03 -25.96 -4.49
CA GLY A 147 12.65 -26.39 -4.27
C GLY A 147 12.07 -25.74 -3.01
N ILE A 148 10.88 -26.19 -2.61
CA ILE A 148 10.16 -25.69 -1.44
C ILE A 148 9.76 -26.86 -0.56
N ILE A 149 9.92 -26.67 0.75
CA ILE A 149 9.44 -27.57 1.80
C ILE A 149 8.49 -26.83 2.74
N GLU A 150 7.63 -27.60 3.40
CA GLU A 150 6.90 -27.17 4.59
C GLU A 150 7.56 -27.84 5.79
N ASP A 151 8.16 -27.06 6.70
CA ASP A 151 9.05 -27.59 7.75
C ASP A 151 8.38 -28.70 8.58
N SER A 152 7.09 -28.56 8.86
CA SER A 152 6.34 -29.50 9.70
C SER A 152 6.12 -30.88 9.05
N LYS A 153 6.37 -31.01 7.74
CA LYS A 153 6.13 -32.23 6.95
C LYS A 153 7.41 -32.82 6.34
N PHE A 154 8.55 -32.15 6.53
CA PHE A 154 9.80 -32.49 5.87
C PHE A 154 10.78 -33.12 6.86
N GLU A 155 11.06 -34.40 6.67
CA GLU A 155 11.91 -35.21 7.56
C GLU A 155 13.06 -35.88 6.80
N ASN A 156 12.79 -36.34 5.58
CA ASN A 156 13.71 -37.15 4.79
C ASN A 156 13.87 -36.58 3.37
N PRO A 157 15.02 -35.95 3.03
CA PRO A 157 15.26 -35.42 1.69
C PRO A 157 15.35 -36.50 0.60
N GLY A 158 15.46 -37.79 0.97
CA GLY A 158 15.40 -38.91 0.03
C GLY A 158 13.99 -39.26 -0.44
N ASP A 159 12.94 -38.80 0.24
CA ASP A 159 11.56 -38.99 -0.20
C ASP A 159 11.05 -37.76 -0.95
N TYR A 160 11.06 -37.83 -2.28
CA TYR A 160 10.65 -36.73 -3.16
C TYR A 160 9.21 -36.24 -2.90
N ARG A 161 8.35 -37.05 -2.26
CA ARG A 161 6.95 -36.72 -1.96
C ARG A 161 6.80 -35.75 -0.78
N GLN A 162 7.85 -35.56 0.02
CA GLN A 162 7.84 -34.62 1.15
C GLN A 162 8.09 -33.17 0.71
N PHE A 163 8.55 -32.96 -0.52
CA PHE A 163 8.72 -31.62 -1.07
C PHE A 163 7.36 -31.04 -1.47
N THR A 164 7.13 -29.79 -1.08
CA THR A 164 6.01 -29.00 -1.61
C THR A 164 6.25 -28.67 -3.09
N ILE A 165 7.49 -28.28 -3.42
CA ILE A 165 7.98 -28.17 -4.79
C ILE A 165 9.33 -28.89 -4.84
N TYR A 166 9.41 -29.98 -5.61
CA TYR A 166 10.68 -30.69 -5.76
C TYR A 166 11.73 -29.78 -6.43
N PRO A 167 13.00 -29.81 -5.99
CA PRO A 167 14.06 -28.97 -6.53
C PRO A 167 14.17 -29.03 -8.05
N GLN A 168 13.91 -27.89 -8.71
CA GLN A 168 13.87 -27.79 -10.18
C GLN A 168 14.15 -26.38 -10.73
N TYR A 169 14.29 -25.38 -9.85
CA TYR A 169 14.53 -23.99 -10.23
C TYR A 169 15.99 -23.60 -10.03
N ASP A 170 16.48 -22.70 -10.87
CA ASP A 170 17.84 -22.16 -10.75
C ASP A 170 17.97 -21.27 -9.50
N TYR A 171 16.86 -20.64 -9.12
CA TYR A 171 16.73 -19.80 -7.94
C TYR A 171 15.25 -19.69 -7.54
N LEU A 172 14.97 -19.49 -6.25
CA LEU A 172 13.67 -19.05 -5.78
C LEU A 172 13.75 -18.21 -4.51
N HIS A 173 12.70 -17.42 -4.29
CA HIS A 173 12.52 -16.59 -3.12
C HIS A 173 11.03 -16.47 -2.80
N ILE A 174 10.66 -16.88 -1.59
CA ILE A 174 9.28 -16.79 -1.08
C ILE A 174 9.05 -15.35 -0.62
N LEU A 175 8.07 -14.66 -1.24
CA LEU A 175 7.76 -13.28 -0.89
C LEU A 175 6.97 -13.22 0.42
N GLU A 176 7.36 -12.30 1.29
CA GLU A 176 6.63 -12.01 2.51
C GLU A 176 5.23 -11.44 2.19
N GLY A 177 4.22 -11.98 2.85
CA GLY A 177 2.83 -11.57 2.72
C GLY A 177 2.04 -11.89 3.99
N ASP A 178 0.79 -11.43 4.04
CA ASP A 178 -0.09 -11.72 5.17
C ASP A 178 -0.75 -13.11 5.06
N ASP A 179 -0.82 -13.68 3.85
CA ASP A 179 -1.24 -15.06 3.61
C ASP A 179 -0.03 -15.99 3.54
N LEU A 180 0.27 -16.64 4.67
CA LEU A 180 1.38 -17.60 4.78
C LEU A 180 1.10 -18.95 4.10
N LYS A 181 -0.16 -19.25 3.79
CA LYS A 181 -0.55 -20.53 3.17
C LYS A 181 -0.43 -20.48 1.65
N ASN A 182 -0.58 -19.30 1.06
CA ASN A 182 -0.49 -19.09 -0.38
C ASN A 182 0.51 -17.98 -0.72
N PRO A 183 1.80 -18.12 -0.35
CA PRO A 183 2.79 -17.12 -0.69
C PRO A 183 3.02 -17.05 -2.20
N MET A 184 3.39 -15.87 -2.69
CA MET A 184 3.93 -15.73 -4.03
C MET A 184 5.43 -16.03 -4.00
N ILE A 185 5.91 -16.79 -4.97
CA ILE A 185 7.32 -17.18 -5.05
C ILE A 185 7.91 -16.62 -6.32
N VAL A 186 8.93 -15.77 -6.19
CA VAL A 186 9.77 -15.39 -7.33
C VAL A 186 10.69 -16.56 -7.62
N ALA A 187 10.68 -17.09 -8.85
CA ALA A 187 11.52 -18.20 -9.26
C ALA A 187 12.29 -17.84 -10.53
N SER A 188 13.44 -18.46 -10.73
CA SER A 188 14.22 -18.39 -11.97
C SER A 188 14.31 -19.76 -12.62
N LYS A 189 14.12 -19.79 -13.93
CA LYS A 189 14.30 -20.98 -14.78
C LYS A 189 14.87 -20.53 -16.12
N ASN A 190 15.94 -21.19 -16.57
CA ASN A 190 16.62 -20.88 -17.83
C ASN A 190 17.03 -19.39 -17.93
N ASN A 191 17.60 -18.85 -16.85
CA ASN A 191 18.04 -17.44 -16.73
C ASN A 191 16.93 -16.39 -16.87
N LYS A 192 15.66 -16.78 -16.69
CA LYS A 192 14.52 -15.86 -16.69
C LYS A 192 13.74 -16.00 -15.40
N PHE A 193 13.24 -14.89 -14.91
CA PHE A 193 12.42 -14.82 -13.71
C PHE A 193 10.93 -14.83 -14.06
N GLY A 194 10.17 -15.52 -13.23
CA GLY A 194 8.71 -15.54 -13.20
C GLY A 194 8.22 -15.60 -11.76
N VAL A 195 6.91 -15.71 -11.59
CA VAL A 195 6.27 -15.90 -10.27
C VAL A 195 5.44 -17.16 -10.32
N ILE A 196 5.60 -17.99 -9.30
CA ILE A 196 4.82 -19.21 -9.12
C ILE A 196 4.07 -19.15 -7.79
N ASP A 197 3.00 -19.92 -7.67
CA ASP A 197 2.40 -20.23 -6.37
C ASP A 197 3.06 -21.45 -5.73
N VAL A 198 2.66 -21.75 -4.50
CA VAL A 198 3.18 -22.88 -3.72
C VAL A 198 2.83 -24.26 -4.31
N ASN A 199 1.87 -24.34 -5.22
CA ASN A 199 1.51 -25.56 -5.95
C ASN A 199 2.25 -25.69 -7.29
N ASN A 200 3.33 -24.91 -7.47
CA ASN A 200 4.13 -24.87 -8.70
C ASN A 200 3.37 -24.34 -9.93
N LYS A 201 2.23 -23.66 -9.75
CA LYS A 201 1.52 -23.02 -10.85
C LYS A 201 2.22 -21.73 -11.23
N VAL A 202 2.51 -21.56 -12.51
CA VAL A 202 3.03 -20.31 -13.05
C VAL A 202 1.94 -19.23 -13.02
N ILE A 203 2.18 -18.17 -12.25
CA ILE A 203 1.33 -16.98 -12.16
C ILE A 203 1.82 -15.91 -13.12
N ILE A 204 3.12 -15.63 -13.10
CA ILE A 204 3.78 -14.74 -14.06
C ILE A 204 4.81 -15.57 -14.85
N PRO A 205 4.76 -15.55 -16.19
CA PRO A 205 5.65 -16.35 -17.04
C PRO A 205 7.13 -16.00 -16.83
N PHE A 206 8.00 -16.99 -17.07
CA PHE A 206 9.46 -16.85 -17.00
C PHE A 206 10.00 -16.08 -18.22
N GLU A 207 9.74 -14.78 -18.28
CA GLU A 207 10.14 -13.91 -19.40
C GLU A 207 10.98 -12.69 -18.97
N TYR A 208 11.11 -12.44 -17.67
CA TYR A 208 11.78 -11.26 -17.13
C TYR A 208 13.26 -11.52 -16.83
N ASN A 209 14.10 -10.50 -16.97
CA ASN A 209 15.51 -10.57 -16.59
C ASN A 209 15.71 -10.45 -15.07
N ASP A 210 14.83 -9.74 -14.37
CA ASP A 210 14.79 -9.65 -12.91
C ASP A 210 13.38 -9.31 -12.45
N ILE A 211 13.02 -9.77 -11.26
CA ILE A 211 11.83 -9.38 -10.51
C ILE A 211 12.31 -8.97 -9.11
N LYS A 212 11.99 -7.74 -8.69
CA LYS A 212 12.41 -7.24 -7.38
C LYS A 212 11.70 -7.97 -6.26
N ARG A 213 12.46 -8.30 -5.22
CA ARG A 213 12.00 -8.91 -3.97
C ARG A 213 11.74 -7.80 -2.96
N ASN A 214 10.82 -6.89 -3.29
CA ASN A 214 10.46 -5.75 -2.45
C ASN A 214 8.98 -5.86 -2.00
N PHE A 215 8.57 -4.97 -1.10
CA PHE A 215 7.22 -4.99 -0.54
C PHE A 215 6.12 -4.51 -1.50
N SER A 216 6.40 -4.24 -2.78
CA SER A 216 5.38 -3.77 -3.73
C SER A 216 4.25 -4.80 -3.91
N TRP A 217 4.58 -6.09 -3.84
CA TRP A 217 3.56 -7.15 -3.87
C TRP A 217 2.62 -7.03 -2.66
N LYS A 218 3.19 -6.95 -1.46
CA LYS A 218 2.44 -6.82 -0.21
C LYS A 218 1.61 -5.53 -0.15
N LEU A 219 2.18 -4.41 -0.59
CA LEU A 219 1.60 -3.07 -0.44
C LEU A 219 0.64 -2.69 -1.57
N ALA A 220 0.83 -3.24 -2.77
CA ALA A 220 0.16 -2.78 -3.98
C ALA A 220 -0.28 -3.91 -4.93
N ARG A 221 -0.02 -5.18 -4.59
CA ARG A 221 -0.24 -6.33 -5.49
C ARG A 221 0.45 -6.19 -6.85
N LEU A 222 1.61 -5.51 -6.85
CA LEU A 222 2.42 -5.26 -8.03
C LEU A 222 3.81 -5.90 -7.87
N PHE A 223 4.35 -6.39 -8.98
CA PHE A 223 5.73 -6.86 -9.08
C PHE A 223 6.53 -5.84 -9.89
N GLU A 224 7.68 -5.43 -9.38
CA GLU A 224 8.61 -4.58 -10.14
C GLU A 224 9.54 -5.47 -10.95
N VAL A 225 9.47 -5.36 -12.27
CA VAL A 225 10.09 -6.29 -13.21
C VAL A 225 10.90 -5.55 -14.27
N THR A 226 11.82 -6.24 -14.92
CA THR A 226 12.56 -5.71 -16.07
C THR A 226 12.77 -6.77 -17.15
N LYS A 227 12.73 -6.35 -18.42
CA LYS A 227 13.05 -7.21 -19.58
C LYS A 227 14.48 -7.02 -20.09
N ASP A 228 15.16 -5.95 -19.67
CA ASP A 228 16.49 -5.56 -20.15
C ASP A 228 17.54 -5.40 -19.03
N GLY A 229 17.14 -5.57 -17.77
CA GLY A 229 18.01 -5.41 -16.60
C GLY A 229 18.21 -3.95 -16.17
N LYS A 230 17.65 -2.98 -16.89
CA LYS A 230 17.88 -1.54 -16.70
C LYS A 230 16.60 -0.78 -16.41
N ASN A 231 15.58 -0.99 -17.21
CA ASN A 231 14.30 -0.31 -17.14
C ASN A 231 13.32 -1.19 -16.36
N TYR A 232 12.97 -0.75 -15.15
CA TYR A 232 12.00 -1.41 -14.30
C TYR A 232 10.63 -0.75 -14.42
N PHE A 233 9.59 -1.58 -14.45
CA PHE A 233 8.19 -1.18 -14.49
C PHE A 233 7.37 -2.13 -13.62
N TYR A 234 6.12 -1.78 -13.34
CA TYR A 234 5.26 -2.62 -12.52
C TYR A 234 4.38 -3.52 -13.39
N ILE A 235 4.12 -4.73 -12.92
CA ILE A 235 3.06 -5.59 -13.46
C ILE A 235 2.15 -6.08 -12.34
N ASP A 236 0.88 -6.36 -12.66
CA ASP A 236 0.00 -7.11 -11.77
C ASP A 236 0.09 -8.64 -12.01
N VAL A 237 -0.69 -9.41 -11.24
CA VAL A 237 -0.76 -10.88 -11.34
C VAL A 237 -1.25 -11.39 -12.70
N ASN A 238 -1.90 -10.55 -13.49
CA ASN A 238 -2.36 -10.89 -14.84
C ASN A 238 -1.34 -10.45 -15.91
N ASN A 239 -0.14 -10.06 -15.49
CA ASN A 239 0.94 -9.56 -16.35
C ASN A 239 0.60 -8.25 -17.08
N ASN A 240 -0.38 -7.46 -16.59
CA ASN A 240 -0.65 -6.12 -17.13
C ASN A 240 0.42 -5.15 -16.64
N ALA A 241 1.03 -4.37 -17.55
CA ALA A 241 2.09 -3.42 -17.23
C ALA A 241 1.56 -2.02 -16.87
N TYR A 242 2.28 -1.35 -15.96
CA TYR A 242 2.05 0.01 -15.48
C TYR A 242 3.36 0.82 -15.47
#